data_AF-A0A1I1WBA1-F1
#
_entry.id   AF-A0A1I1WBA1-F1
#
_cell.length_a   1.000
_cell.length_b   1.000
_cell.length_c   1.000
_cell.angle_alpha   90.00
_cell.angle_beta   90.00
_cell.angle_gamma   90.00
#
_symmetry.space_group_name_H-M   'P 1'
#
loop_
_entity.id
_entity.type
_entity.pdbx_description
1 polymer ?
#
loop_
_entity_poly.entity_id
_entity_poly.type
_entity_poly.pdbx_seq_one_letter_code
_entity_poly.pdbx_strand_id
1 'polypeptide(L)'
;MDFNDLTKKIKRAYINIGELSTPNFERKIKWAPNALNISFGSTDDLTDETKILNAVGAIADMKDCIKRKMSSMDLSPKLAEDEINNNLSLQLITDLDNQQKHIYPLTNEERSHRSPQYRNVHSYVKFTFGSGADSGIAFDLVGQTVNPVGNTVVKAEVEAEITDKDGNFIVTLDTMINDAIAIWDNFFVLHNIK
;
A
#
# COMPACT_ATOMS: atom_id res chain seq x y z
N MET A 1 23.37 10.39 -8.37
CA MET A 1 21.89 10.46 -8.34
C MET A 1 21.49 10.56 -6.87
N ASP A 2 20.87 11.66 -6.43
CA ASP A 2 20.62 11.88 -5.00
C ASP A 2 19.41 11.06 -4.52
N PHE A 3 19.68 10.02 -3.73
CA PHE A 3 18.70 9.14 -3.09
C PHE A 3 17.96 9.82 -1.92
N ASN A 4 18.32 11.06 -1.59
CA ASN A 4 17.80 11.83 -0.46
C ASN A 4 16.75 12.87 -0.83
N ASP A 5 16.39 12.96 -2.10
CA ASP A 5 15.36 13.86 -2.61
C ASP A 5 13.97 13.39 -2.14
N LEU A 6 13.35 14.17 -1.25
CA LEU A 6 12.01 13.94 -0.69
C LEU A 6 10.98 13.72 -1.80
N THR A 7 11.05 14.49 -2.89
CA THR A 7 10.12 14.37 -4.03
C THR A 7 10.20 13.00 -4.68
N LYS A 8 11.41 12.45 -4.82
CA LYS A 8 11.61 11.11 -5.40
C LYS A 8 11.14 10.01 -4.47
N LYS A 9 11.30 10.19 -3.16
CA LYS A 9 10.83 9.22 -2.15
C LYS A 9 9.31 9.21 -2.06
N ILE A 10 8.66 10.37 -2.10
CA ILE A 10 7.20 10.49 -2.23
C ILE A 10 6.74 9.79 -3.51
N LYS A 11 7.35 10.09 -4.66
CA LYS A 11 7.04 9.40 -5.93
C LYS A 11 7.19 7.88 -5.82
N ARG A 12 8.26 7.40 -5.18
CA ARG A 12 8.49 5.96 -4.97
C ARG A 12 7.42 5.34 -4.08
N ALA A 13 7.02 6.00 -3.00
CA ALA A 13 5.93 5.54 -2.15
C ALA A 13 4.65 5.38 -2.98
N TYR A 14 4.26 6.42 -3.72
CA TYR A 14 3.07 6.35 -4.60
C TYR A 14 3.17 5.27 -5.68
N ILE A 15 4.35 5.03 -6.26
CA ILE A 15 4.57 3.93 -7.20
C ILE A 15 4.33 2.57 -6.52
N ASN A 16 4.97 2.33 -5.37
CA ASN A 16 4.81 1.06 -4.64
C ASN A 16 3.39 0.84 -4.13
N ILE A 17 2.70 1.89 -3.71
CA ILE A 17 1.28 1.85 -3.36
C ILE A 17 0.44 1.53 -4.62
N GLY A 18 0.78 2.12 -5.76
CA GLY A 18 0.16 1.81 -7.04
C GLY A 18 0.36 0.34 -7.48
N GLU A 19 1.43 -0.33 -7.05
CA GLU A 19 1.62 -1.77 -7.31
C GLU A 19 0.64 -2.66 -6.54
N LEU A 20 0.05 -2.16 -5.44
CA LEU A 20 -1.04 -2.84 -4.72
C LEU A 20 -2.36 -2.79 -5.49
N SER A 21 -2.51 -1.88 -6.47
CA SER A 21 -3.71 -1.70 -7.28
C SER A 21 -3.35 -1.40 -8.74
N THR A 22 -3.36 -2.42 -9.60
CA THR A 22 -3.01 -2.25 -11.04
C THR A 22 -4.23 -2.33 -11.97
N PRO A 23 -4.35 -1.44 -12.96
CA PRO A 23 -5.36 -1.56 -14.02
C PRO A 23 -5.04 -2.69 -15.03
N ASN A 24 -3.85 -3.31 -14.97
CA ASN A 24 -3.46 -4.40 -15.87
C ASN A 24 -4.06 -5.75 -15.41
N PHE A 25 -5.39 -5.86 -15.46
CA PHE A 25 -6.13 -7.07 -15.07
C PHE A 25 -6.13 -8.15 -16.17
N GLU A 26 -5.69 -7.82 -17.39
CA GLU A 26 -5.72 -8.68 -18.58
C GLU A 26 -4.94 -10.00 -18.39
N ARG A 27 -3.90 -9.99 -17.54
CA ARG A 27 -3.15 -11.21 -17.18
C ARG A 27 -3.90 -12.12 -16.20
N LYS A 28 -4.92 -11.61 -15.51
CA LYS A 28 -5.58 -12.24 -14.35
C LYS A 28 -6.89 -12.92 -14.70
N ILE A 29 -7.58 -12.48 -15.75
CA ILE A 29 -8.83 -13.10 -16.19
C ILE A 29 -8.60 -13.73 -17.55
N LYS A 30 -8.66 -15.06 -17.60
CA LYS A 30 -8.64 -15.83 -18.85
C LYS A 30 -9.94 -16.61 -18.97
N TRP A 31 -10.57 -16.53 -20.13
CA TRP A 31 -11.77 -17.31 -20.41
C TRP A 31 -11.47 -18.36 -21.49
N ALA A 32 -12.06 -19.55 -21.34
CA ALA A 32 -12.07 -20.59 -22.36
C ALA A 32 -13.50 -21.11 -22.54
N PRO A 33 -13.88 -21.67 -23.72
CA PRO A 33 -15.17 -22.31 -23.89
C PRO A 33 -15.39 -23.39 -22.81
N ASN A 34 -16.44 -23.23 -22.01
CA ASN A 34 -16.80 -24.07 -20.84
C ASN A 34 -15.96 -23.89 -19.56
N ALA A 35 -15.08 -22.87 -19.46
CA ALA A 35 -14.31 -22.62 -18.24
C ALA A 35 -14.01 -21.12 -18.02
N LEU A 36 -14.39 -20.60 -16.86
CA LEU A 36 -13.94 -19.29 -16.37
C LEU A 36 -12.73 -19.47 -15.47
N ASN A 37 -11.55 -19.06 -15.95
CA ASN A 37 -10.33 -19.09 -15.16
C ASN A 37 -10.04 -17.69 -14.63
N ILE A 38 -10.39 -17.46 -13.37
CA ILE A 38 -9.98 -16.27 -12.63
C ILE A 38 -8.70 -16.63 -11.89
N SER A 39 -7.58 -16.05 -12.32
CA SER A 39 -6.29 -16.20 -11.64
C SER A 39 -6.07 -15.05 -10.68
N PHE A 40 -6.14 -15.37 -9.40
CA PHE A 40 -5.74 -14.49 -8.31
C PHE A 40 -4.23 -14.69 -8.05
N GLY A 41 -3.39 -14.22 -8.98
CA GLY A 41 -1.96 -14.48 -8.88
C GLY A 41 -1.15 -13.69 -9.89
N SER A 42 -0.07 -13.07 -9.42
CA SER A 42 0.91 -12.35 -10.25
C SER A 42 1.69 -13.35 -11.11
N THR A 43 1.88 -13.04 -12.41
CA THR A 43 2.97 -13.65 -13.19
C THR A 43 4.28 -12.87 -13.02
N ASP A 44 4.26 -11.75 -12.31
CA ASP A 44 5.48 -11.02 -11.93
C ASP A 44 6.14 -11.76 -10.77
N ASP A 45 7.46 -11.87 -10.77
CA ASP A 45 8.29 -12.63 -9.79
C ASP A 45 8.11 -12.20 -8.33
N LEU A 46 7.33 -11.15 -8.05
CA LEU A 46 7.08 -10.61 -6.71
C LEU A 46 5.78 -11.17 -6.13
N THR A 47 5.89 -11.78 -4.95
CA THR A 47 4.76 -12.23 -4.14
C THR A 47 3.93 -11.05 -3.64
N ASP A 48 2.66 -11.27 -3.32
CA ASP A 48 1.78 -10.22 -2.75
C ASP A 48 2.35 -9.66 -1.45
N GLU A 49 2.93 -10.52 -0.61
CA GLU A 49 3.69 -10.11 0.58
C GLU A 49 4.84 -9.15 0.23
N THR A 50 5.60 -9.42 -0.84
CA THR A 50 6.70 -8.54 -1.25
C THR A 50 6.19 -7.16 -1.68
N LYS A 51 5.04 -7.08 -2.34
CA LYS A 51 4.41 -5.79 -2.71
C LYS A 51 4.00 -5.01 -1.47
N ILE A 52 3.39 -5.68 -0.49
CA ILE A 52 3.02 -5.08 0.80
C ILE A 52 4.27 -4.53 1.50
N LEU A 53 5.32 -5.34 1.61
CA LEU A 53 6.59 -4.94 2.24
C LEU A 53 7.22 -3.74 1.52
N ASN A 54 7.20 -3.72 0.19
CA ASN A 54 7.71 -2.59 -0.60
C ASN A 54 6.90 -1.29 -0.36
N ALA A 55 5.58 -1.38 -0.25
CA ALA A 55 4.72 -0.24 0.04
C ALA A 55 4.97 0.30 1.46
N VAL A 56 4.93 -0.58 2.46
CA VAL A 56 5.16 -0.23 3.87
C VAL A 56 6.56 0.34 4.08
N GLY A 57 7.60 -0.31 3.55
CA GLY A 57 8.98 0.16 3.64
C GLY A 57 9.19 1.52 2.96
N ALA A 58 8.51 1.78 1.84
CA ALA A 58 8.59 3.09 1.18
C ALA A 58 7.94 4.21 2.00
N ILE A 59 6.85 3.93 2.71
CA ILE A 59 6.22 4.89 3.61
C ILE A 59 7.07 5.11 4.86
N ALA A 60 7.59 4.04 5.47
CA ALA A 60 8.48 4.12 6.63
C ALA A 60 9.75 4.95 6.33
N ASP A 61 10.34 4.76 5.15
CA ASP A 61 11.50 5.53 4.66
C ASP A 61 11.23 7.03 4.50
N MET A 62 9.97 7.48 4.40
CA MET A 62 9.66 8.90 4.30
C MET A 62 10.13 9.66 5.53
N LYS A 63 9.98 9.09 6.73
CA LYS A 63 10.41 9.69 8.00
C LYS A 63 11.82 10.28 7.93
N ASP A 64 12.80 9.51 7.48
CA ASP A 64 14.20 9.93 7.49
C ASP A 64 14.46 11.06 6.48
N CYS A 65 13.70 11.10 5.40
CA CYS A 65 13.76 12.21 4.43
C CYS A 65 13.11 13.46 5.01
N ILE A 66 11.97 13.32 5.69
CA ILE A 66 11.28 14.42 6.37
C ILE A 66 12.20 15.03 7.42
N LYS A 67 12.76 14.22 8.31
CA LYS A 67 13.69 14.69 9.36
C LYS A 67 14.85 15.51 8.80
N ARG A 68 15.47 15.05 7.71
CA ARG A 68 16.56 15.77 7.04
C ARG A 68 16.09 17.08 6.41
N LYS A 69 14.92 17.06 5.76
CA LYS A 69 14.31 18.26 5.18
C LYS A 69 13.99 19.29 6.27
N MET A 70 13.47 18.85 7.41
CA MET A 70 13.23 19.71 8.58
C MET A 70 14.52 20.33 9.12
N SER A 71 15.59 19.53 9.29
CA SER A 71 16.91 20.06 9.65
C SER A 71 17.39 21.14 8.69
N SER A 72 17.16 20.97 7.38
CA SER A 72 17.54 21.97 6.37
C SER A 72 16.70 23.25 6.39
N MET A 73 15.57 23.24 7.11
CA MET A 73 14.64 24.36 7.27
C MET A 73 14.71 24.96 8.69
N ASP A 74 15.74 24.63 9.47
CA ASP A 74 15.86 25.00 10.90
C ASP A 74 14.68 24.57 11.77
N LEU A 75 13.95 23.54 11.34
CA LEU A 75 12.86 22.92 12.10
C LEU A 75 13.38 21.72 12.88
N SER A 76 12.76 21.45 14.04
CA SER A 76 13.12 20.31 14.89
C SER A 76 12.74 18.99 14.22
N PRO A 77 13.70 18.07 13.96
CA PRO A 77 13.40 16.73 13.44
C PRO A 77 12.52 15.89 14.39
N LYS A 78 12.40 16.31 15.65
CA LYS A 78 11.53 15.67 16.64
C LYS A 78 10.06 15.74 16.24
N LEU A 79 9.65 16.78 15.52
CA LEU A 79 8.26 16.93 15.07
C LEU A 79 7.80 15.75 14.20
N ALA A 80 8.68 15.22 13.33
CA ALA A 80 8.36 14.02 12.55
C ALA A 80 8.24 12.76 13.42
N GLU A 81 9.01 12.66 14.51
CA GLU A 81 8.92 11.56 15.47
C GLU A 81 7.64 11.67 16.31
N ASP A 82 7.29 12.88 16.73
CA ASP A 82 6.07 13.17 17.47
C ASP A 82 4.84 12.87 16.60
N GLU A 83 4.87 13.21 15.30
CA GLU A 83 3.80 12.87 14.36
C GLU A 83 3.60 11.35 14.25
N ILE A 84 4.68 10.57 14.14
CA ILE A 84 4.59 9.10 14.14
C ILE A 84 4.00 8.62 15.47
N ASN A 85 4.49 9.14 16.59
CA ASN A 85 4.07 8.68 17.91
C ASN A 85 2.61 9.05 18.25
N ASN A 86 2.00 10.02 17.56
CA ASN A 86 0.62 10.42 17.78
C ASN A 86 -0.38 9.72 16.85
N ASN A 87 0.08 8.99 15.83
CA ASN A 87 -0.78 8.42 14.80
C ASN A 87 -0.58 6.91 14.66
N LEU A 88 -1.63 6.14 14.96
CA LEU A 88 -1.61 4.68 14.95
C LEU A 88 -1.10 4.11 13.61
N SER A 89 -1.58 4.61 12.47
CA SER A 89 -1.18 4.08 11.15
C SER A 89 0.32 4.24 10.89
N LEU A 90 0.93 5.35 11.33
CA LEU A 90 2.39 5.55 11.23
C LEU A 90 3.17 4.69 12.23
N GLN A 91 2.64 4.47 13.43
CA GLN A 91 3.24 3.54 14.39
C GLN A 91 3.26 2.11 13.83
N LEU A 92 2.12 1.64 13.30
CA LEU A 92 2.00 0.29 12.72
C LEU A 92 2.96 0.10 11.55
N ILE A 93 3.05 1.06 10.62
CA ILE A 93 4.00 1.02 9.51
C ILE A 93 5.44 0.96 10.00
N THR A 94 5.78 1.74 11.04
CA THR A 94 7.13 1.75 11.62
C THR A 94 7.46 0.41 12.27
N ASP A 95 6.52 -0.18 13.01
CA ASP A 95 6.72 -1.47 13.67
C ASP A 95 6.87 -2.60 12.65
N LEU A 96 6.01 -2.65 11.62
CA LEU A 96 6.08 -3.63 10.53
C LEU A 96 7.40 -3.53 9.74
N ASP A 97 7.85 -2.33 9.40
CA ASP A 97 9.14 -2.10 8.71
C ASP A 97 10.33 -2.51 9.59
N ASN A 98 10.29 -2.21 10.90
CA ASN A 98 11.32 -2.62 11.84
C ASN A 98 11.40 -4.15 11.99
N GLN A 99 10.24 -4.83 12.09
CA GLN A 99 10.17 -6.29 12.15
C GLN A 99 10.75 -6.95 10.89
N GLN A 100 10.62 -6.31 9.72
CA GLN A 100 11.23 -6.80 8.48
C GLN A 100 12.76 -6.61 8.48
N LYS A 101 13.25 -5.47 8.98
CA LYS A 101 14.67 -5.09 8.93
C LYS A 101 15.54 -5.78 9.97
N HIS A 102 14.96 -6.19 11.10
CA HIS A 102 15.69 -6.71 12.25
C HIS A 102 15.23 -8.12 12.61
N ILE A 103 16.20 -9.01 12.91
CA ILE A 103 15.90 -10.35 13.43
C ILE A 103 15.30 -10.20 14.83
N TYR A 104 14.16 -10.85 15.08
CA TYR A 104 13.45 -10.80 16.35
C TYR A 104 14.26 -11.46 17.49
N PRO A 105 14.18 -10.95 18.74
CA PRO A 105 13.39 -9.80 19.20
C PRO A 105 14.01 -8.44 18.82
N LEU A 106 13.14 -7.46 18.56
CA LEU A 106 13.54 -6.07 18.39
C LEU A 106 14.19 -5.55 19.67
N THR A 107 15.27 -4.78 19.54
CA THR A 107 15.98 -4.16 20.66
C THR A 107 15.27 -2.92 21.22
N ASN A 108 14.41 -2.29 20.42
CA ASN A 108 13.57 -1.18 20.84
C ASN A 108 12.12 -1.65 21.02
N GLU A 109 11.42 -1.06 21.97
CA GLU A 109 10.00 -1.27 22.17
C GLU A 109 9.21 -0.83 20.92
N GLU A 110 8.19 -1.60 20.57
CA GLU A 110 7.28 -1.30 19.46
C GLU A 110 6.47 -0.04 19.77
N ARG A 111 6.33 0.85 18.79
CA ARG A 111 5.65 2.14 18.99
C ARG A 111 4.15 1.99 19.21
N SER A 112 3.54 1.02 18.54
CA SER A 112 2.12 0.73 18.67
C SER A 112 1.79 -0.09 19.92
N HIS A 113 2.80 -0.76 20.51
CA HIS A 113 2.65 -1.78 21.55
C HIS A 113 1.67 -2.92 21.17
N ARG A 114 1.49 -3.19 19.87
CA ARG A 114 0.50 -4.16 19.35
C ARG A 114 1.13 -5.37 18.64
N SER A 115 2.44 -5.36 18.38
CA SER A 115 3.12 -6.42 17.63
C SER A 115 2.40 -6.77 16.33
N PRO A 116 2.24 -5.80 15.41
CA PRO A 116 1.39 -5.97 14.24
C PRO A 116 1.91 -7.07 13.32
N GLN A 117 0.99 -7.79 12.67
CA GLN A 117 1.26 -8.85 11.69
C GLN A 117 0.34 -8.72 10.48
N TYR A 118 0.84 -9.09 9.31
CA TYR A 118 0.00 -9.28 8.13
C TYR A 118 -0.78 -10.60 8.26
N ARG A 119 -2.09 -10.55 8.05
CA ARG A 119 -2.98 -11.72 7.97
C ARG A 119 -3.88 -11.58 6.76
N ASN A 120 -4.42 -12.72 6.31
CA ASN A 120 -5.41 -12.78 5.23
C ASN A 120 -4.95 -11.97 3.99
N VAL A 121 -3.71 -12.25 3.55
CA VAL A 121 -3.14 -11.60 2.37
C VAL A 121 -3.69 -12.28 1.12
N HIS A 122 -4.43 -11.53 0.30
CA HIS A 122 -4.98 -12.04 -0.95
C HIS A 122 -4.99 -10.99 -2.07
N SER A 123 -4.62 -11.42 -3.27
CA SER A 123 -4.92 -10.69 -4.50
C SER A 123 -6.34 -10.97 -4.96
N TYR A 124 -7.05 -9.96 -5.44
CA TYR A 124 -8.34 -10.12 -6.11
C TYR A 124 -8.47 -9.19 -7.33
N VAL A 125 -9.49 -9.44 -8.15
CA VAL A 125 -9.87 -8.53 -9.23
C VAL A 125 -11.18 -7.84 -8.83
N LYS A 126 -11.12 -6.52 -8.70
CA LYS A 126 -12.25 -5.67 -8.35
C LYS A 126 -12.89 -5.11 -9.60
N PHE A 127 -14.22 -5.22 -9.65
CA PHE A 127 -15.05 -4.59 -10.67
C PHE A 127 -15.87 -3.51 -10.00
N THR A 128 -15.73 -2.28 -10.46
CA THR A 128 -16.54 -1.14 -10.02
C THR A 128 -17.42 -0.70 -11.17
N PHE A 129 -18.73 -0.85 -11.01
CA PHE A 129 -19.71 -0.49 -12.03
C PHE A 129 -20.21 0.94 -11.79
N GLY A 130 -19.98 1.83 -12.76
CA GLY A 130 -20.53 3.19 -12.71
C GLY A 130 -22.05 3.23 -12.93
N SER A 131 -22.69 4.33 -12.54
CA SER A 131 -24.12 4.56 -12.78
C SER A 131 -24.43 4.66 -14.27
N GLY A 132 -25.35 3.83 -14.77
CA GLY A 132 -25.78 3.78 -16.17
C GLY A 132 -26.22 2.37 -16.56
N ALA A 133 -27.15 2.25 -17.52
CA ALA A 133 -27.68 0.96 -17.98
C ALA A 133 -26.63 0.11 -18.73
N ASP A 134 -25.53 0.72 -19.15
CA ASP A 134 -24.53 0.11 -20.04
C ASP A 134 -23.23 -0.32 -19.34
N SER A 135 -23.16 -0.21 -18.00
CA SER A 135 -21.99 -0.68 -17.24
C SER A 135 -22.02 -2.21 -17.11
N GLY A 136 -20.99 -2.87 -17.61
CA GLY A 136 -20.91 -4.33 -17.56
C GLY A 136 -19.52 -4.89 -17.78
N ILE A 137 -19.46 -6.21 -17.91
CA ILE A 137 -18.28 -6.98 -18.29
C ILE A 137 -18.64 -7.73 -19.57
N ALA A 138 -17.91 -7.48 -20.66
CA ALA A 138 -18.03 -8.24 -21.89
C ALA A 138 -16.95 -9.32 -21.96
N PHE A 139 -17.36 -10.48 -22.46
CA PHE A 139 -16.46 -11.59 -22.74
C PHE A 139 -16.27 -11.65 -24.26
N ASP A 140 -15.06 -11.37 -24.72
CA ASP A 140 -14.69 -11.61 -26.11
C ASP A 140 -14.39 -13.10 -26.29
N LEU A 141 -15.31 -13.81 -26.94
CA LEU A 141 -15.20 -15.24 -27.17
C LEU A 141 -14.13 -15.59 -28.21
N VAL A 142 -13.75 -14.66 -29.09
CA VAL A 142 -12.76 -14.87 -30.14
C VAL A 142 -11.36 -14.55 -29.62
N GLY A 143 -11.19 -13.39 -28.98
CA GLY A 143 -9.94 -12.98 -28.36
C GLY A 143 -9.64 -13.66 -27.03
N GLN A 144 -10.62 -14.34 -26.42
CA GLN A 144 -10.54 -14.93 -25.07
C GLN A 144 -10.18 -13.90 -23.98
N THR A 145 -10.63 -12.66 -24.18
CA THR A 145 -10.39 -11.55 -23.26
C THR A 145 -11.66 -11.16 -22.53
N VAL A 146 -11.47 -10.53 -21.37
CA VAL A 146 -12.55 -9.91 -20.61
C VAL A 146 -12.36 -8.40 -20.69
N ASN A 147 -13.39 -7.68 -21.11
CA ASN A 147 -13.33 -6.25 -21.35
C ASN A 147 -14.40 -5.54 -20.50
N PRO A 148 -14.04 -4.51 -19.71
CA PRO A 148 -15.03 -3.64 -19.13
C PRO A 148 -15.83 -2.92 -20.22
N VAL A 149 -17.13 -2.74 -19.98
CA VAL A 149 -18.03 -2.01 -20.87
C VAL A 149 -18.66 -0.84 -20.11
N GLY A 150 -18.92 0.25 -20.83
CA GLY A 150 -19.52 1.45 -20.25
C GLY A 150 -18.59 2.09 -19.21
N ASN A 151 -19.13 2.42 -18.04
CA ASN A 151 -18.40 3.05 -16.95
C ASN A 151 -17.84 2.03 -15.94
N THR A 152 -17.54 0.80 -16.38
CA THR A 152 -16.94 -0.22 -15.52
C THR A 152 -15.43 0.00 -15.40
N VAL A 153 -14.93 0.07 -14.17
CA VAL A 153 -13.50 0.09 -13.84
C VAL A 153 -13.10 -1.27 -13.30
N VAL A 154 -12.02 -1.84 -13.83
CA VAL A 154 -11.47 -3.12 -13.37
C VAL A 154 -10.06 -2.92 -12.88
N LYS A 155 -9.76 -3.42 -11.68
CA LYS A 155 -8.44 -3.34 -11.05
C LYS A 155 -8.08 -4.67 -10.42
N ALA A 156 -6.81 -5.05 -10.46
CA ALA A 156 -6.30 -6.08 -9.57
C ALA A 156 -5.80 -5.40 -8.29
N GLU A 157 -6.28 -5.84 -7.13
CA GLU A 157 -5.99 -5.25 -5.81
C GLU A 157 -5.38 -6.31 -4.87
N VAL A 158 -4.45 -5.89 -4.01
CA VAL A 158 -3.91 -6.69 -2.91
C VAL A 158 -4.55 -6.21 -1.61
N GLU A 159 -5.20 -7.11 -0.90
CA GLU A 159 -5.76 -6.87 0.42
C GLU A 159 -4.97 -7.63 1.48
N ALA A 160 -4.92 -7.04 2.67
CA ALA A 160 -4.44 -7.70 3.88
C ALA A 160 -5.08 -7.05 5.10
N GLU A 161 -5.14 -7.82 6.18
CA GLU A 161 -5.49 -7.35 7.51
C GLU A 161 -4.20 -7.17 8.34
N ILE A 162 -4.21 -6.14 9.17
CA ILE A 162 -3.19 -5.94 10.20
C ILE A 162 -3.79 -6.41 11.52
N THR A 163 -3.22 -7.46 12.11
CA THR A 163 -3.63 -7.99 13.41
C THR A 163 -2.58 -7.76 14.46
N ASP A 164 -2.95 -7.83 15.74
CA ASP A 164 -1.96 -7.97 16.81
C ASP A 164 -1.34 -9.39 16.82
N LYS A 165 -0.39 -9.62 17.72
CA LYS A 165 0.26 -10.92 17.93
C LYS A 165 -0.71 -12.06 18.27
N ASP A 166 -1.87 -11.75 18.86
CA ASP A 166 -2.87 -12.71 19.29
C ASP A 166 -3.89 -12.99 18.16
N GLY A 167 -3.75 -12.30 17.02
CA GLY A 167 -4.60 -12.44 15.85
C GLY A 167 -5.84 -11.55 15.87
N ASN A 168 -5.95 -10.60 16.80
CA ASN A 168 -7.07 -9.67 16.81
C ASN A 168 -6.89 -8.62 15.72
N PHE A 169 -7.94 -8.38 14.94
CA PHE A 169 -7.96 -7.35 13.91
C PHE A 169 -7.71 -5.96 14.49
N ILE A 170 -6.81 -5.19 13.85
CA ILE A 170 -6.53 -3.79 14.16
C ILE A 170 -7.09 -2.89 13.06
N VAL A 171 -6.65 -3.10 11.81
CA VAL A 171 -6.99 -2.25 10.64
C VAL A 171 -6.74 -3.02 9.34
N THR A 172 -7.32 -2.59 8.22
CA THR A 172 -6.96 -3.11 6.90
C THR A 172 -5.70 -2.43 6.37
N LEU A 173 -4.98 -3.09 5.46
CA LEU A 173 -3.82 -2.52 4.77
C LEU A 173 -4.16 -1.21 4.06
N ASP A 174 -5.28 -1.17 3.34
CA ASP A 174 -5.72 0.00 2.58
C ASP A 174 -5.96 1.20 3.50
N THR A 175 -6.72 1.00 4.60
CA THR A 175 -6.97 2.07 5.58
C THR A 175 -5.66 2.55 6.22
N MET A 176 -4.77 1.63 6.62
CA MET A 176 -3.48 2.00 7.20
C MET A 176 -2.62 2.85 6.25
N ILE A 177 -2.53 2.45 4.98
CA ILE A 177 -1.76 3.16 3.96
C ILE A 177 -2.37 4.54 3.67
N ASN A 178 -3.69 4.60 3.43
CA ASN A 178 -4.36 5.85 3.09
C ASN A 178 -4.28 6.87 4.22
N ASP A 179 -4.47 6.43 5.46
CA ASP A 179 -4.32 7.29 6.64
C ASP A 179 -2.88 7.80 6.77
N ALA A 180 -1.88 6.92 6.62
CA ALA A 180 -0.47 7.30 6.71
C ALA A 180 -0.06 8.35 5.66
N ILE A 181 -0.54 8.21 4.42
CA ILE A 181 -0.32 9.20 3.36
C ILE A 181 -0.99 10.52 3.73
N ALA A 182 -2.26 10.47 4.14
CA ALA A 182 -3.01 11.67 4.50
C ALA A 182 -2.34 12.43 5.67
N ILE A 183 -1.82 11.71 6.66
CA ILE A 183 -1.05 12.29 7.77
C ILE A 183 0.20 13.01 7.23
N TRP A 184 0.98 12.36 6.36
CA TRP A 184 2.16 12.99 5.79
C TRP A 184 1.85 14.20 4.90
N ASP A 185 0.81 14.12 4.08
CA ASP A 185 0.37 15.25 3.25
C ASP A 185 -0.05 16.44 4.13
N ASN A 186 -0.81 16.19 5.20
CA ASN A 186 -1.17 17.21 6.18
C ASN A 186 0.06 17.79 6.88
N PHE A 187 1.02 16.94 7.25
CA PHE A 187 2.28 17.36 7.86
C PHE A 187 3.08 18.28 6.92
N PHE A 188 3.16 17.96 5.63
CA PHE A 188 3.82 18.79 4.63
C PHE A 188 3.17 20.16 4.50
N VAL A 189 1.83 20.21 4.47
CA VAL A 189 1.07 21.45 4.41
C VAL A 189 1.29 22.28 5.68
N LEU A 190 1.17 21.68 6.86
CA LEU A 190 1.30 22.36 8.15
C LEU A 190 2.67 23.00 8.32
N HIS A 191 3.73 22.32 7.90
CA HIS A 191 5.12 22.77 8.07
C HIS A 191 5.71 23.45 6.84
N ASN A 192 4.90 23.71 5.79
CA ASN A 192 5.33 24.31 4.53
C ASN A 192 6.53 23.59 3.89
N ILE A 193 6.54 22.26 3.97
CA ILE A 193 7.59 21.43 3.39
C ILE A 193 7.30 21.27 1.89
N LYS A 194 8.20 21.78 1.04
CA LYS A 194 8.15 21.69 -0.42
C LYS A 194 9.21 20.75 -0.97
#